data_AF-A0AAU7MDC6-F1
#
_entry.id   AF-A0AAU7MDC6-F1
#
_cell.length_a   1.000
_cell.length_b   1.000
_cell.length_c   1.000
_cell.angle_alpha   90.00
_cell.angle_beta   90.00
_cell.angle_gamma   90.00
#
_symmetry.space_group_name_H-M   'P 1'
#
loop_
_entity.id
_entity.type
_entity.pdbx_description
1 polymer ?
#
loop_
_entity_poly.entity_id
_entity_poly.type
_entity_poly.pdbx_seq_one_letter_code
_entity_poly.pdbx_strand_id
1 'polypeptide(L)'
;MAKVSVVAVRLDDADASGARRLRVVIRNDTSAQLHVSGELSGLSYDPGSRVLSVDFGVPHDDDPGPGIVVVSAHPFVPHQVVLAPGEEGELSTVVPASIHQYNRGGGLSSIARPGVAVGAIDHTQVRIASSPTPFQPPLDLDPKARVRHMREQAHFDVQRVTPSRPDEPRPPHTP
;
A
#
# COMPACT_ATOMS: atom_id res chain seq x y z
N MET A 1 -3.36 16.74 -13.27
CA MET A 1 -3.95 15.85 -12.25
C MET A 1 -2.89 14.79 -11.98
N ALA A 2 -2.46 14.59 -10.73
CA ALA A 2 -1.48 13.55 -10.41
C ALA A 2 -2.10 12.18 -10.71
N LYS A 3 -1.41 11.34 -11.50
CA LYS A 3 -1.90 10.01 -11.86
C LYS A 3 -0.73 9.05 -11.93
N VAL A 4 -0.78 8.02 -11.11
CA VAL A 4 0.11 6.86 -11.17
C VAL A 4 -0.69 5.68 -11.70
N SER A 5 -0.20 5.04 -12.76
CA SER A 5 -0.80 3.82 -13.29
C SER A 5 -0.06 2.59 -12.80
N VAL A 6 -0.78 1.51 -12.49
CA VAL A 6 -0.20 0.20 -12.21
C VAL A 6 -0.02 -0.52 -13.54
N VAL A 7 1.23 -0.72 -13.94
CA VAL A 7 1.60 -1.36 -15.21
C VAL A 7 1.59 -2.88 -15.08
N ALA A 8 2.01 -3.39 -13.93
CA ALA A 8 2.01 -4.81 -13.65
C ALA A 8 1.91 -5.08 -12.15
N VAL A 9 1.30 -6.21 -11.81
CA VAL A 9 1.37 -6.79 -10.46
C VAL A 9 1.94 -8.18 -10.62
N ARG A 10 3.06 -8.45 -9.95
CA ARG A 10 3.73 -9.74 -9.96
C ARG A 10 3.70 -10.33 -8.57
N LEU A 11 3.37 -11.60 -8.49
CA LEU A 11 3.38 -12.35 -7.24
C LEU A 11 4.36 -13.51 -7.37
N ASP A 12 5.40 -13.48 -6.55
CA ASP A 12 6.38 -14.55 -6.49
C ASP A 12 5.77 -15.82 -5.89
N ASP A 13 6.43 -16.96 -6.11
CA ASP A 13 6.08 -18.21 -5.46
C ASP A 13 6.21 -18.11 -3.94
N ALA A 14 5.44 -18.94 -3.23
CA ALA A 14 5.47 -18.98 -1.79
C ALA A 14 6.80 -19.55 -1.29
N ASP A 15 7.38 -18.90 -0.28
CA ASP A 15 8.55 -19.42 0.43
C ASP A 15 8.18 -20.56 1.40
N ALA A 16 9.16 -21.06 2.16
CA ALA A 16 8.94 -22.13 3.14
C ALA A 16 7.92 -21.78 4.25
N SER A 17 7.66 -20.49 4.49
CA SER A 17 6.66 -20.01 5.44
C SER A 17 5.27 -19.83 4.82
N GLY A 18 5.15 -20.02 3.50
CA GLY A 18 3.93 -19.73 2.74
C GLY A 18 3.77 -18.24 2.40
N ALA A 19 4.75 -17.40 2.73
CA ALA A 19 4.73 -15.99 2.38
C ALA A 19 5.15 -15.78 0.92
N ARG A 20 4.55 -14.80 0.26
CA ARG A 20 4.83 -14.44 -1.14
C ARG A 20 5.28 -13.00 -1.21
N ARG A 21 6.24 -12.70 -2.09
CA ARG A 21 6.61 -11.32 -2.38
C ARG A 21 5.72 -10.79 -3.50
N LEU A 22 5.05 -9.66 -3.23
CA LEU A 22 4.26 -8.92 -4.21
C LEU A 22 5.10 -7.75 -4.72
N ARG A 23 5.19 -7.60 -6.04
CA ARG A 23 5.83 -6.48 -6.72
C ARG A 23 4.81 -5.77 -7.59
N VAL A 24 4.70 -4.45 -7.41
CA VAL A 24 3.81 -3.59 -8.17
C VAL A 24 4.66 -2.64 -8.99
N VAL A 25 4.59 -2.78 -10.31
CA VAL A 25 5.25 -1.86 -11.24
C VAL A 25 4.28 -0.71 -11.51
N ILE A 26 4.75 0.50 -11.26
CA ILE A 26 3.98 1.73 -11.38
C ILE A 26 4.62 2.65 -12.42
N ARG A 27 3.83 3.51 -13.05
CA ARG A 27 4.31 4.53 -13.99
C ARG A 27 3.73 5.90 -13.67
N ASN A 28 4.56 6.93 -13.75
CA ASN A 28 4.11 8.31 -13.70
C ASN A 28 3.54 8.72 -15.07
N ASP A 29 2.21 8.83 -15.16
CA ASP A 29 1.50 9.23 -16.40
C ASP A 29 1.35 10.76 -16.55
N THR A 30 2.05 11.54 -15.72
CA THR A 30 1.95 12.99 -15.71
C THR A 30 3.17 13.65 -16.35
N SER A 31 3.07 14.96 -16.59
CA SER A 31 4.17 15.79 -17.07
C SER A 31 5.05 16.36 -15.94
N ALA A 32 4.75 16.05 -14.68
CA ALA A 32 5.49 16.53 -13.51
C ALA A 32 6.15 15.37 -12.77
N GLN A 33 7.21 15.64 -12.00
CA GLN A 33 7.75 14.66 -11.07
C GLN A 33 6.69 14.32 -10.00
N LEU A 34 6.62 13.05 -9.62
CA LEU A 34 5.76 12.58 -8.53
C LEU A 34 6.57 11.89 -7.44
N HIS A 35 6.17 12.10 -6.20
CA HIS A 35 6.59 11.37 -5.02
C HIS A 35 5.50 10.34 -4.69
N VAL A 36 5.85 9.06 -4.76
CA VAL A 36 4.93 7.94 -4.53
C VAL A 36 5.27 7.28 -3.21
N SER A 37 4.29 7.06 -2.35
CA SER A 37 4.51 6.31 -1.10
C SER A 37 4.90 4.88 -1.43
N GLY A 38 6.03 4.43 -0.89
CA GLY A 38 6.45 3.02 -0.95
C GLY A 38 6.15 2.26 0.33
N GLU A 39 5.52 2.90 1.32
CA GLU A 39 5.19 2.30 2.60
C GLU A 39 3.88 1.52 2.50
N LEU A 40 3.86 0.27 2.97
CA LEU A 40 2.62 -0.49 3.12
C LEU A 40 1.82 0.06 4.31
N SER A 41 0.68 0.70 4.03
CA SER A 41 -0.24 1.21 5.05
C SER A 41 -1.42 0.28 5.32
N GLY A 42 -1.68 -0.68 4.43
CA GLY A 42 -2.80 -1.62 4.60
C GLY A 42 -2.69 -2.85 3.70
N LEU A 43 -3.08 -4.00 4.24
CA LEU A 43 -3.15 -5.26 3.52
C LEU A 43 -4.38 -6.04 3.98
N SER A 44 -5.23 -6.47 3.04
CA SER A 44 -6.39 -7.30 3.35
C SER A 44 -6.67 -8.30 2.24
N TYR A 45 -7.34 -9.39 2.58
CA TYR A 45 -7.72 -10.43 1.62
C TYR A 45 -9.14 -10.88 1.88
N ASP A 46 -9.94 -10.92 0.82
CA ASP A 46 -11.28 -11.49 0.82
C ASP A 46 -11.25 -12.88 0.17
N PRO A 47 -11.44 -13.97 0.94
CA PRO A 47 -11.41 -15.33 0.40
C PRO A 47 -12.61 -15.64 -0.50
N GLY A 48 -13.73 -14.92 -0.37
CA GLY A 48 -14.92 -15.13 -1.18
C GLY A 48 -14.74 -14.63 -2.61
N SER A 49 -14.17 -13.43 -2.76
CA SER A 49 -13.88 -12.83 -4.08
C SER A 49 -12.45 -13.04 -4.57
N ARG A 50 -11.58 -13.63 -3.74
CA ARG A 50 -10.14 -13.85 -4.00
C ARG A 50 -9.39 -12.57 -4.37
N VAL A 51 -9.80 -11.46 -3.75
CA VAL A 51 -9.20 -10.13 -3.96
C VAL A 51 -8.22 -9.84 -2.84
N LEU A 52 -6.95 -9.59 -3.20
CA LEU A 52 -5.95 -9.00 -2.31
C LEU A 52 -6.01 -7.49 -2.43
N SER A 53 -6.29 -6.76 -1.36
CA SER A 53 -6.20 -5.30 -1.33
C SER A 53 -4.91 -4.85 -0.67
N VAL A 54 -4.18 -3.96 -1.34
CA VAL A 54 -2.86 -3.47 -0.93
C VAL A 54 -2.89 -1.96 -0.99
N ASP A 55 -2.53 -1.30 0.10
CA ASP A 55 -2.48 0.15 0.22
C ASP A 55 -1.04 0.59 0.45
N PHE A 56 -0.47 1.29 -0.53
CA PHE A 56 0.80 1.99 -0.44
C PHE A 56 0.52 3.47 -0.19
N GLY A 57 0.52 3.85 1.08
CA GLY A 57 -0.13 5.08 1.50
C GLY A 57 0.48 5.73 2.72
N VAL A 58 -0.19 6.79 3.17
CA VAL A 58 0.12 7.44 4.45
C VAL A 58 -0.54 6.61 5.55
N PRO A 59 0.14 6.35 6.69
CA PRO A 59 -0.43 5.60 7.80
C PRO A 59 -1.81 6.12 8.21
N HIS A 60 -2.68 5.20 8.64
CA HIS A 60 -3.93 5.60 9.29
C HIS A 60 -3.67 5.96 10.75
N ASP A 61 -4.39 6.96 11.25
CA ASP A 61 -4.59 7.15 12.69
C ASP A 61 -5.34 5.91 13.21
N ASP A 62 -4.61 4.89 13.65
CA ASP A 62 -5.15 3.99 14.65
C ASP A 62 -4.99 4.71 15.98
N ASP A 63 -6.06 5.36 16.43
CA ASP A 63 -6.16 5.81 17.81
C ASP A 63 -5.92 4.56 18.69
N PRO A 64 -4.86 4.52 19.53
CA PRO A 64 -4.42 3.29 20.17
C PRO A 64 -5.38 2.82 21.28
N GLY A 65 -6.59 3.37 21.34
CA GLY A 65 -7.58 3.14 22.38
C GLY A 65 -7.23 3.87 23.68
N PRO A 66 -8.21 4.01 24.60
CA PRO A 66 -7.96 4.63 25.90
C PRO A 66 -6.97 3.79 26.70
N GLY A 67 -5.93 4.44 27.26
CA GLY A 67 -4.97 3.83 28.17
C GLY A 67 -3.65 3.37 27.55
N ILE A 68 -3.47 3.48 26.23
CA ILE A 68 -2.17 3.24 25.59
C ILE A 68 -1.44 4.58 25.40
N VAL A 69 -0.35 4.79 26.12
CA VAL A 69 0.56 5.93 25.94
C VAL A 69 1.50 5.60 24.79
N VAL A 70 1.43 6.37 23.71
CA VAL A 70 2.42 6.30 22.63
C VAL A 70 3.75 6.84 23.17
N VAL A 71 4.68 5.92 23.47
CA VAL A 71 5.97 6.27 24.12
C VAL A 71 7.00 6.84 23.13
N SER A 72 6.74 6.76 21.82
CA SER A 72 7.59 7.42 20.82
C SER A 72 6.80 7.79 19.57
N ALA A 73 6.77 9.09 19.26
CA ALA A 73 6.32 9.62 17.99
C ALA A 73 7.53 10.16 17.23
N HIS A 74 8.44 9.27 16.82
CA HIS A 74 9.53 9.66 15.95
C HIS A 74 9.00 10.25 14.63
N PRO A 75 9.67 11.25 14.04
CA PRO A 75 9.29 11.79 12.74
C PRO A 75 9.33 10.69 11.69
N PHE A 76 8.15 10.18 11.36
CA PHE A 76 7.98 9.20 10.29
C PHE A 76 7.90 9.95 8.97
N VAL A 77 9.02 10.00 8.26
CA VAL A 77 9.00 10.28 6.81
C VAL A 77 8.80 8.93 6.13
N PRO A 78 7.67 8.68 5.45
CA PRO A 78 7.45 7.40 4.78
C PRO A 78 8.53 7.17 3.72
N HIS A 79 8.87 5.91 3.46
CA HIS A 79 9.67 5.56 2.29
C HIS A 79 8.94 6.05 1.02
N GLN A 80 9.67 6.67 0.08
CA GLN A 80 9.09 7.25 -1.13
C GLN A 80 9.91 6.87 -2.35
N VAL A 81 9.23 6.56 -3.44
CA VAL A 81 9.81 6.43 -4.77
C VAL A 81 9.55 7.72 -5.52
N VAL A 82 10.60 8.33 -6.08
CA VAL A 82 10.50 9.54 -6.90
C VAL A 82 10.48 9.12 -8.37
N LEU A 83 9.45 9.53 -9.11
CA LEU A 83 9.28 9.21 -10.52
C LEU A 83 9.26 10.48 -11.36
N ALA A 84 10.20 10.60 -12.29
CA ALA A 84 10.16 11.58 -13.36
C ALA A 84 8.96 11.33 -14.30
N PRO A 85 8.57 12.31 -15.14
CA PRO A 85 7.52 12.12 -16.14
C PRO A 85 7.77 10.90 -17.03
N GLY A 86 6.80 9.98 -17.10
CA GLY A 86 6.89 8.75 -17.89
C GLY A 86 7.75 7.65 -17.27
N GLU A 87 8.39 7.87 -16.13
CA GLU A 87 9.25 6.89 -15.46
C GLU A 87 8.43 5.76 -14.83
N GLU A 88 8.96 4.53 -14.92
CA GLU A 88 8.45 3.36 -14.22
C GLU A 88 9.25 3.12 -12.92
N GLY A 89 8.57 2.68 -11.86
CA GLY A 89 9.19 2.26 -10.61
C GLY A 89 8.55 1.00 -10.05
N GLU A 90 9.16 0.42 -9.01
CA GLU A 90 8.67 -0.78 -8.35
C GLU A 90 8.38 -0.51 -6.88
N LEU A 91 7.20 -0.91 -6.43
CA LEU A 91 6.83 -1.03 -5.02
C LEU A 91 6.82 -2.51 -4.66
N SER A 92 7.33 -2.88 -3.49
CA SER A 92 7.34 -4.28 -3.07
C SER A 92 6.86 -4.44 -1.64
N THR A 93 6.20 -5.57 -1.38
CA THR A 93 5.74 -5.94 -0.04
C THR A 93 5.68 -7.46 0.10
N VAL A 94 5.52 -7.94 1.34
CA VAL A 94 5.35 -9.35 1.66
C VAL A 94 3.86 -9.61 1.94
N VAL A 95 3.30 -10.58 1.25
CA VAL A 95 1.97 -11.14 1.48
C VAL A 95 2.14 -12.37 2.37
N PRO A 96 1.75 -12.31 3.66
CA PRO A 96 1.90 -13.45 4.55
C PRO A 96 0.94 -14.58 4.16
N ALA A 97 1.23 -15.80 4.64
CA ALA A 97 0.34 -16.96 4.46
C ALA A 97 -1.05 -16.76 5.08
N SER A 98 -1.16 -15.89 6.09
CA SER A 98 -2.43 -15.51 6.72
C SER A 98 -2.44 -14.03 7.08
N ILE A 99 -3.56 -13.34 6.87
CA ILE A 99 -3.77 -11.94 7.25
C ILE A 99 -4.76 -11.88 8.41
N HIS A 100 -4.38 -11.20 9.49
CA HIS A 100 -5.26 -10.95 10.62
C HIS A 100 -6.26 -9.83 10.29
N GLN A 101 -7.54 -10.07 10.58
CA GLN A 101 -8.58 -9.05 10.46
C GLN A 101 -8.87 -8.45 11.84
N TYR A 102 -8.69 -7.15 11.96
CA TYR A 102 -9.12 -6.38 13.13
C TYR A 102 -10.51 -5.79 12.86
N ASN A 103 -11.50 -6.09 13.72
CA ASN A 103 -12.81 -5.46 13.64
C ASN A 103 -12.72 -4.02 14.16
N ARG A 104 -12.87 -3.02 13.28
CA ARG A 104 -13.07 -1.61 13.66
C ARG A 104 -14.53 -1.35 14.09
N GLY A 105 -15.01 -2.05 15.10
CA GLY A 105 -16.38 -1.93 15.60
C GLY A 105 -16.44 -1.94 17.13
N GLY A 106 -16.32 -0.75 17.73
CA GLY A 106 -16.89 -0.36 19.03
C GLY A 106 -16.52 -1.13 20.30
N GLY A 107 -15.79 -0.47 21.21
CA GLY A 107 -15.66 -0.87 22.62
C GLY A 107 -14.53 -1.87 22.92
N LEU A 108 -14.28 -2.10 24.22
CA LEU A 108 -13.17 -2.83 24.88
C LEU A 108 -12.89 -4.28 24.42
N SER A 109 -13.41 -4.71 23.27
CA SER A 109 -13.34 -6.08 22.76
C SER A 109 -12.83 -6.10 21.32
N SER A 110 -11.62 -5.56 21.09
CA SER A 110 -10.87 -5.80 19.85
C SER A 110 -10.35 -7.25 19.83
N ILE A 111 -11.26 -8.22 19.77
CA ILE A 111 -10.89 -9.62 19.64
C ILE A 111 -10.33 -9.80 18.23
N ALA A 112 -9.03 -10.06 18.13
CA ALA A 112 -8.39 -10.44 16.89
C ALA A 112 -9.15 -11.64 16.30
N ARG A 113 -9.74 -11.48 15.11
CA ARG A 113 -10.35 -12.61 14.44
C ARG A 113 -9.24 -13.61 14.08
N PRO A 114 -9.56 -14.91 13.99
CA PRO A 114 -8.65 -15.88 13.40
C PRO A 114 -8.11 -15.35 12.07
N GLY A 115 -6.81 -15.47 11.86
CA GLY A 115 -6.18 -15.04 10.62
C GLY A 115 -6.84 -15.74 9.43
N VAL A 116 -7.11 -15.00 8.36
CA VAL A 116 -7.63 -15.56 7.12
C VAL A 116 -6.44 -16.05 6.32
N ALA A 117 -6.41 -17.36 6.03
CA ALA A 117 -5.39 -17.94 5.15
C ALA A 117 -5.51 -17.33 3.74
N VAL A 118 -4.38 -16.83 3.21
CA VAL A 118 -4.34 -16.21 1.89
C VAL A 118 -4.18 -17.32 0.85
N GLY A 119 -5.27 -17.62 0.15
CA GLY A 119 -5.32 -18.65 -0.89
C GLY A 119 -4.84 -18.15 -2.26
N ALA A 120 -5.49 -18.68 -3.30
CA ALA A 120 -5.36 -18.19 -4.68
C ALA A 120 -5.86 -16.74 -4.78
N ILE A 121 -5.14 -15.90 -5.51
CA ILE A 121 -5.48 -14.49 -5.71
C ILE A 121 -5.83 -14.32 -7.18
N ASP A 122 -7.09 -13.97 -7.45
CA ASP A 122 -7.57 -13.73 -8.81
C ASP A 122 -7.31 -12.26 -9.22
N HIS A 123 -7.41 -11.34 -8.27
CA HIS A 123 -7.15 -9.91 -8.50
C HIS A 123 -6.44 -9.26 -7.32
N THR A 124 -5.60 -8.27 -7.62
CA THR A 124 -5.07 -7.34 -6.63
C THR A 124 -5.69 -5.97 -6.84
N GLN A 125 -6.29 -5.42 -5.79
CA GLN A 125 -6.69 -4.02 -5.74
C GLN A 125 -5.57 -3.23 -5.07
N VAL A 126 -4.92 -2.36 -5.84
CA VAL A 126 -3.79 -1.56 -5.39
C VAL A 126 -4.26 -0.11 -5.23
N ARG A 127 -4.06 0.44 -4.04
CA ARG A 127 -4.24 1.86 -3.73
C ARG A 127 -2.86 2.49 -3.53
N ILE A 128 -2.58 3.59 -4.22
CA ILE A 128 -1.27 4.26 -4.19
C ILE A 128 -1.47 5.73 -3.86
N ALA A 129 -0.76 6.23 -2.85
CA ALA A 129 -0.64 7.65 -2.56
C ALA A 129 0.49 8.26 -3.40
N SER A 130 0.20 9.33 -4.12
CA SER A 130 1.19 10.13 -4.85
C SER A 130 1.00 11.62 -4.59
N SER A 131 2.06 12.40 -4.71
CA SER A 131 2.02 13.85 -4.55
C SER A 131 3.07 14.53 -5.44
N PRO A 132 2.82 15.74 -5.99
CA PRO A 132 3.84 16.52 -6.68
C PRO A 132 4.91 17.08 -5.73
N THR A 133 4.70 16.97 -4.41
CA THR A 133 5.65 17.39 -3.38
C THR A 133 6.03 16.20 -2.49
N PRO A 134 7.22 16.17 -1.88
CA PRO A 134 7.60 15.11 -0.94
C PRO A 134 6.60 14.99 0.22
N PHE A 135 6.33 13.76 0.66
CA PHE A 135 5.59 13.50 1.91
C PHE A 135 6.45 13.83 3.13
N GLN A 136 6.67 15.12 3.38
CA GLN A 136 7.46 15.63 4.49
C GLN A 136 6.61 16.64 5.27
N PRO A 137 6.03 16.23 6.41
CA PRO A 137 5.28 17.16 7.24
C PRO A 137 6.22 18.12 7.98
N PRO A 138 5.78 19.35 8.29
CA PRO A 138 6.54 20.26 9.14
C PRO A 138 6.92 19.62 10.50
N LEU A 139 8.14 19.91 10.96
CA LEU A 139 8.72 19.28 12.16
C LEU A 139 8.03 19.69 13.47
N ASP A 140 7.28 20.79 13.46
CA ASP A 140 6.56 21.33 14.62
C ASP A 140 5.14 20.76 14.79
N LEU A 141 4.64 20.00 13.82
CA LEU A 141 3.33 19.36 13.93
C LEU A 141 3.35 18.19 14.92
N ASP A 142 2.26 18.04 15.68
CA ASP A 142 2.01 16.83 16.45
C ASP A 142 1.77 15.61 15.53
N PRO A 143 1.89 14.36 16.02
CA PRO A 143 1.83 13.17 15.18
C PRO A 143 0.53 13.03 14.38
N LYS A 144 -0.63 13.38 14.97
CA LYS A 144 -1.93 13.33 14.28
C LYS A 144 -2.01 14.41 13.20
N ALA A 145 -1.52 15.62 13.50
CA ALA A 145 -1.43 16.69 12.51
C ALA A 145 -0.47 16.36 11.36
N ARG A 146 0.64 15.64 11.61
CA ARG A 146 1.57 15.17 10.57
C ARG A 146 0.90 14.19 9.60
N VAL A 147 0.19 13.20 10.14
CA VAL A 147 -0.58 12.22 9.34
C VAL A 147 -1.65 12.93 8.51
N ARG A 148 -2.40 13.84 9.13
CA ARG A 148 -3.41 14.65 8.42
C ARG A 148 -2.78 15.47 7.28
N HIS A 149 -1.68 16.16 7.54
CA HIS A 149 -0.97 16.97 6.56
C HIS A 149 -0.52 16.14 5.33
N MET A 150 0.09 14.98 5.57
CA MET A 150 0.50 14.08 4.49
C MET A 150 -0.71 13.56 3.68
N ARG A 151 -1.86 13.32 4.33
CA ARG A 151 -3.09 12.91 3.65
C ARG A 151 -3.70 14.02 2.80
N GLU A 152 -3.62 15.27 3.23
CA GLU A 152 -4.07 16.44 2.46
C GLU A 152 -3.24 16.64 1.19
N GLN A 153 -1.95 16.27 1.22
CA GLN A 153 -1.06 16.30 0.06
C GLN A 153 -1.22 15.10 -0.89
N ALA A 154 -1.81 14.01 -0.41
CA ALA A 154 -1.88 12.74 -1.12
C ALA A 154 -3.04 12.71 -2.11
N HIS A 155 -2.72 12.44 -3.37
CA HIS A 155 -3.66 11.93 -4.35
C HIS A 155 -3.65 10.40 -4.30
N PHE A 156 -4.84 9.79 -4.27
CA PHE A 156 -4.98 8.34 -4.21
C PHE A 156 -5.50 7.79 -5.53
N ASP A 157 -4.69 6.97 -6.18
CA ASP A 157 -5.11 6.17 -7.32
C ASP A 157 -5.46 4.75 -6.84
N VAL A 158 -6.62 4.23 -7.26
CA VAL A 158 -7.07 2.86 -6.95
C VAL A 158 -7.26 2.10 -8.24
N GLN A 159 -6.54 0.99 -8.39
CA GLN A 159 -6.54 0.16 -9.59
C GLN A 159 -6.70 -1.31 -9.25
N ARG A 160 -7.54 -2.01 -10.01
CA ARG A 160 -7.72 -3.46 -9.91
C ARG A 160 -6.96 -4.11 -11.06
N VAL A 161 -6.01 -4.99 -10.72
CA VAL A 161 -5.10 -5.62 -11.68
C VAL A 161 -5.05 -7.12 -11.40
N THR A 162 -5.06 -7.92 -12.46
CA THR A 162 -4.82 -9.37 -12.35
C THR A 162 -3.32 -9.61 -12.18
N PRO A 163 -2.88 -10.29 -11.11
CA PRO A 163 -1.46 -10.60 -10.94
C PRO A 163 -0.99 -11.52 -12.07
N SER A 164 0.14 -11.21 -12.69
CA SER A 164 0.85 -12.14 -13.56
C SER A 164 1.88 -12.94 -12.78
N ARG A 165 2.22 -14.13 -13.29
CA ARG A 165 3.33 -14.91 -12.74
C ARG A 165 4.67 -14.29 -13.16
N PRO A 166 5.74 -14.45 -12.36
CA PRO A 166 7.06 -13.90 -12.69
C PRO A 166 7.60 -14.37 -14.05
N ASP A 167 7.23 -15.59 -14.48
CA ASP A 167 7.66 -16.21 -15.74
C ASP A 167 6.73 -15.95 -16.94
N GLU A 168 5.68 -15.14 -16.77
CA GLU A 168 4.78 -14.83 -17.88
C GLU A 168 5.37 -13.69 -18.73
N PRO A 169 5.69 -13.94 -20.03
CA PRO A 169 6.29 -12.91 -20.87
C PRO A 169 5.35 -11.71 -21.01
N ARG A 170 5.91 -10.49 -20.88
CA ARG A 170 5.17 -9.23 -21.08
C ARG A 170 4.51 -9.31 -22.46
N PRO A 171 3.17 -9.16 -22.57
CA PRO A 171 2.54 -9.13 -23.89
C PRO A 171 3.16 -7.97 -24.69
N PRO A 172 3.47 -8.17 -25.98
CA PRO A 172 4.07 -7.13 -26.79
C PRO A 172 3.11 -5.93 -26.85
N HIS A 173 3.64 -4.74 -26.55
CA HIS A 173 2.93 -3.49 -26.80
C HIS A 173 2.73 -3.36 -28.31
N THR A 174 1.49 -3.50 -28.77
CA THR A 174 1.13 -3.12 -30.15
C THR A 174 1.06 -1.59 -30.22
N PRO A 175 1.80 -0.94 -31.14
CA PRO A 175 1.78 0.51 -31.32
C PRO A 175 0.44 1.02 -31.88
#